data_AF-A0A528XPZ5-F1
#
_entry.id   AF-A0A528XPZ5-F1
#
_cell.length_a   1.000
_cell.length_b   1.000
_cell.length_c   1.000
_cell.angle_alpha   90.00
_cell.angle_beta   90.00
_cell.angle_gamma   90.00
#
_symmetry.space_group_name_H-M   'P 1'
#
loop_
_entity.id
_entity.type
_entity.pdbx_description
1 polymer ?
#
loop_
_entity_poly.entity_id
_entity_poly.type
_entity_poly.pdbx_seq_one_letter_code
_entity_poly.pdbx_strand_id
1 'polypeptide(L)'
;TNPLMLEFVLGIGLYLLYRRSPAIFHGRSLPIFLMFVAAMALRAPLLEIHWLVANGIPAVLLVAAALPWAPAPTPIVLFMALLGNVSYSLYLSHPYVLQLAVKLMPDHAGTATQVLLGGAACVLSIALSIVLYFTIERPAQLAAPVPKPQ
;
A
#
# COMPACT_ATOMS: atom_id res chain seq x y z
N THR A 1 16.63 0.85 10.71
CA THR A 1 15.30 0.21 10.59
C THR A 1 14.65 0.70 9.31
N ASN A 2 14.06 -0.17 8.48
CA ASN A 2 13.42 0.25 7.22
C ASN A 2 12.05 0.89 7.54
N PRO A 3 11.83 2.17 7.23
CA PRO A 3 10.57 2.88 7.51
C PRO A 3 9.31 2.13 7.06
N LEU A 4 9.37 1.57 5.86
CA LEU A 4 8.26 0.85 5.24
C LEU A 4 7.84 -0.39 6.06
N MET A 5 8.80 -1.10 6.67
CA MET A 5 8.49 -2.25 7.52
C MET A 5 7.69 -1.86 8.76
N LEU A 6 7.94 -0.67 9.32
CA LEU A 6 7.19 -0.18 10.48
C LEU A 6 5.76 0.20 10.09
N GLU A 7 5.54 0.80 8.92
CA GLU A 7 4.20 1.08 8.38
C GLU A 7 3.41 -0.23 8.16
N PHE A 8 4.07 -1.28 7.65
CA PHE A 8 3.46 -2.61 7.54
C PHE A 8 3.04 -3.18 8.90
N VAL A 9 3.92 -3.11 9.90
CA VAL A 9 3.60 -3.59 11.26
C VAL A 9 2.42 -2.81 11.85
N LEU A 10 2.37 -1.49 11.65
CA LEU A 10 1.24 -0.67 12.07
C LEU A 10 -0.06 -1.07 11.36
N GLY A 11 -0.01 -1.36 10.06
CA GLY A 11 -1.15 -1.85 9.29
C GLY A 11 -1.67 -3.20 9.81
N ILE A 12 -0.76 -4.14 10.11
CA ILE A 12 -1.12 -5.43 10.72
C ILE A 12 -1.77 -5.20 12.10
N GLY A 13 -1.19 -4.33 12.92
CA GLY A 13 -1.74 -3.97 14.22
C GLY A 13 -3.15 -3.38 14.13
N LEU A 14 -3.38 -2.49 13.16
CA LEU A 14 -4.69 -1.91 12.89
C LEU A 14 -5.71 -2.97 12.45
N TYR A 15 -5.32 -3.90 11.57
CA TYR A 15 -6.17 -5.01 11.16
C TYR A 15 -6.56 -5.90 12.34
N LEU A 16 -5.60 -6.26 13.21
CA LEU A 16 -5.86 -7.06 14.41
C LEU A 16 -6.80 -6.33 15.38
N LEU A 17 -6.61 -5.02 15.56
CA LEU A 17 -7.48 -4.18 16.38
C LEU A 17 -8.91 -4.14 15.82
N TYR A 18 -9.06 -3.92 14.52
CA TYR A 18 -10.37 -3.92 13.85
C TYR A 18 -11.06 -5.28 13.97
N ARG A 19 -10.33 -6.37 13.76
CA ARG A 19 -10.87 -7.74 13.88
C ARG A 19 -11.37 -8.04 15.30
N ARG A 20 -10.68 -7.56 16.33
CA ARG A 20 -11.06 -7.77 17.74
C ARG A 20 -12.18 -6.84 18.19
N SER A 21 -12.25 -5.62 17.67
CA SER A 21 -13.18 -4.59 18.17
C SER A 21 -13.69 -3.68 17.05
N PRO A 22 -14.48 -4.22 16.10
CA PRO A 22 -14.97 -3.45 14.95
C PRO A 22 -15.90 -2.30 15.36
N ALA A 23 -16.56 -2.41 16.52
CA ALA A 23 -17.43 -1.37 17.08
C ALA A 23 -16.70 -0.05 17.38
N ILE A 24 -15.37 -0.06 17.55
CA ILE A 24 -14.58 1.17 17.78
C ILE A 24 -14.59 2.07 16.55
N PHE A 25 -14.72 1.50 15.35
CA PHE A 25 -14.57 2.19 14.08
C PHE A 25 -15.93 2.53 13.44
N HIS A 26 -16.96 1.72 13.67
CA HIS A 26 -18.30 1.97 13.14
C HIS A 26 -18.85 3.33 13.61
N GLY A 27 -19.32 4.14 12.65
CA GLY A 27 -19.82 5.50 12.92
C GLY A 27 -18.75 6.55 13.26
N ARG A 28 -17.46 6.16 13.30
CA ARG A 28 -16.34 7.06 13.63
C ARG A 28 -15.41 7.38 12.45
N SER A 29 -15.76 6.99 11.22
CA SER A 29 -14.97 7.29 10.02
C SER A 29 -14.68 8.78 9.86
N LEU A 30 -15.68 9.65 10.02
CA LEU A 30 -15.52 11.09 9.87
C LEU A 30 -14.55 11.70 10.91
N PRO A 31 -14.71 11.49 12.23
CA PRO A 31 -13.76 12.03 13.19
C PRO A 31 -12.35 11.46 13.03
N ILE A 32 -12.21 10.17 12.66
CA ILE A 32 -10.89 9.58 12.36
C ILE A 32 -10.25 10.24 11.13
N PHE A 33 -11.03 10.51 10.09
CA PHE A 33 -10.56 11.23 8.91
C PHE A 33 -10.16 12.67 9.23
N LEU A 34 -10.92 13.37 10.09
CA LEU A 34 -10.55 14.72 10.54
C LEU A 34 -9.24 14.70 11.36
N MET A 35 -8.98 13.67 12.16
CA MET A 35 -7.68 13.50 12.82
C MET A 35 -6.54 13.31 11.81
N PHE A 36 -6.76 12.57 10.73
CA PHE A 36 -5.79 12.46 9.64
C PHE A 36 -5.50 13.84 9.00
N VAL A 37 -6.54 14.59 8.65
CA VAL A 37 -6.38 15.94 8.06
C VAL A 37 -5.64 16.87 9.01
N ALA A 38 -5.98 16.84 10.30
CA ALA A 38 -5.28 17.62 11.32
C ALA A 38 -3.80 17.22 11.45
N ALA A 39 -3.49 15.91 11.45
CA ALA A 39 -2.13 15.41 11.50
C ALA A 39 -1.31 15.84 10.27
N MET A 40 -1.92 15.85 9.08
CA MET A 40 -1.30 16.37 7.86
C MET A 40 -1.07 17.88 7.91
N ALA A 41 -2.03 18.66 8.41
CA ALA A 41 -1.90 20.11 8.53
C ALA A 41 -0.83 20.53 9.55
N LEU A 42 -0.72 19.80 10.67
CA LEU A 42 0.26 20.05 11.73
C LEU A 42 1.67 19.59 11.37
N ARG A 43 1.84 18.82 10.28
CA ARG A 43 3.16 18.37 9.83
C ARG A 43 4.06 19.52 9.38
N ALA A 44 3.52 20.52 8.69
CA ALA A 44 4.29 21.65 8.16
C ALA A 44 4.94 22.54 9.24
N PRO A 45 4.25 22.93 10.33
CA PRO A 45 4.86 23.75 11.39
C PRO A 45 5.81 22.98 12.32
N LEU A 46 5.73 21.65 12.37
CA LEU A 46 6.52 20.82 13.29
C LEU A 46 7.73 20.21 12.56
N LEU A 47 8.77 21.03 12.35
CA LEU A 47 9.94 20.72 11.54
C LEU A 47 10.85 19.59 12.08
N GLU A 48 10.66 19.12 13.32
CA GLU A 48 11.53 18.12 13.96
C GLU A 48 10.80 16.87 14.46
N ILE A 49 9.72 16.46 13.79
CA ILE A 49 9.03 15.22 14.14
C ILE A 49 9.74 14.01 13.53
N HIS A 50 9.90 12.95 14.32
CA HIS A 50 10.39 11.67 13.82
C HIS A 50 9.52 11.13 12.66
N TRP A 51 10.14 10.66 11.58
CA TRP A 51 9.48 10.29 10.32
C TRP A 51 8.26 9.36 10.52
N LEU A 52 8.32 8.45 11.49
CA LEU A 52 7.27 7.47 11.80
C LEU A 52 5.99 8.16 12.29
N VAL A 53 6.14 9.20 13.11
CA VAL A 53 5.02 10.01 13.60
C VAL A 53 4.52 10.91 12.47
N ALA A 54 5.42 11.45 11.65
CA ALA A 54 5.07 12.35 10.54
C ALA A 54 4.36 11.66 9.37
N ASN A 55 4.60 10.36 9.12
CA ASN A 55 4.04 9.62 7.98
C ASN A 55 3.20 8.40 8.41
N GLY A 56 3.71 7.59 9.34
CA GLY A 56 3.07 6.34 9.75
C GLY A 56 1.74 6.54 10.46
N ILE A 57 1.66 7.48 11.42
CA ILE A 57 0.40 7.77 12.13
C ILE A 57 -0.69 8.28 11.16
N PRO A 58 -0.42 9.28 10.30
CA PRO A 58 -1.38 9.69 9.28
C PRO A 58 -1.83 8.55 8.36
N ALA A 59 -0.92 7.68 7.92
CA ALA A 59 -1.26 6.54 7.08
C ALA A 59 -2.23 5.58 7.80
N VAL A 60 -1.96 5.26 9.07
CA VAL A 60 -2.85 4.44 9.92
C VAL A 60 -4.22 5.09 10.09
N LEU A 61 -4.28 6.40 10.35
CA LEU A 61 -5.54 7.13 10.51
C LEU A 61 -6.36 7.12 9.23
N LEU A 62 -5.73 7.31 8.07
CA LEU A 62 -6.40 7.27 6.78
C LEU A 62 -7.02 5.88 6.53
N VAL A 63 -6.28 4.80 6.76
CA VAL A 63 -6.78 3.43 6.61
C VAL A 63 -7.87 3.14 7.65
N ALA A 64 -7.69 3.58 8.90
CA ALA A 64 -8.67 3.45 9.99
C ALA A 64 -10.02 4.11 9.67
N ALA A 65 -10.00 5.27 9.00
CA ALA A 65 -11.22 5.95 8.58
C ALA A 65 -11.98 5.17 7.49
N ALA A 66 -11.26 4.50 6.60
CA ALA A 66 -11.81 3.74 5.48
C ALA A 66 -12.27 2.33 5.87
N LEU A 67 -11.79 1.77 6.99
CA LEU A 67 -12.08 0.39 7.42
C LEU A 67 -13.58 0.02 7.55
N PRO A 68 -14.46 0.87 8.12
CA PRO A 68 -15.90 0.60 8.19
C PRO A 68 -16.60 0.73 6.84
N TRP A 69 -15.92 1.26 5.82
CA TRP A 69 -16.52 1.50 4.52
C TRP A 69 -16.51 0.22 3.69
N ALA A 70 -17.69 -0.36 3.52
CA ALA A 70 -17.92 -1.52 2.67
C ALA A 70 -18.72 -1.12 1.42
N PRO A 71 -18.08 -0.51 0.39
CA PRO A 71 -18.77 -0.16 -0.84
C PRO A 71 -19.26 -1.41 -1.58
N ALA A 72 -20.31 -1.26 -2.39
CA ALA A 72 -20.79 -2.33 -3.24
C ALA A 72 -19.68 -2.80 -4.21
N PRO A 73 -19.64 -4.10 -4.56
CA PRO A 73 -18.59 -4.69 -5.40
C PRO A 73 -18.76 -4.30 -6.87
N THR A 74 -18.44 -3.04 -7.21
CA THR A 74 -18.38 -2.57 -8.59
C THR A 74 -17.06 -3.00 -9.25
N PRO A 75 -16.97 -3.04 -10.59
CA PRO A 75 -15.72 -3.40 -11.28
C PRO A 75 -14.52 -2.55 -10.85
N ILE A 76 -14.74 -1.27 -10.57
CA ILE A 76 -13.70 -0.34 -10.09
C ILE A 76 -13.22 -0.74 -8.68
N VAL A 77 -14.15 -1.02 -7.76
CA VAL A 77 -13.82 -1.46 -6.40
C VAL A 77 -13.05 -2.78 -6.42
N LEU A 78 -13.46 -3.73 -7.26
CA LEU A 78 -12.78 -5.00 -7.43
C LEU A 78 -11.37 -4.82 -8.02
N PHE A 79 -11.21 -3.91 -8.98
CA PHE A 79 -9.91 -3.58 -9.54
C PHE A 79 -8.98 -2.92 -8.50
N MET A 80 -9.50 -1.98 -7.69
CA MET A 80 -8.73 -1.37 -6.60
C MET A 80 -8.32 -2.40 -5.55
N ALA A 81 -9.22 -3.33 -5.21
CA ALA A 81 -8.92 -4.44 -4.31
C ALA A 81 -7.83 -5.37 -4.89
N LEU A 82 -7.88 -5.66 -6.20
CA LEU A 82 -6.83 -6.42 -6.89
C LEU A 82 -5.47 -5.69 -6.80
N LEU A 83 -5.44 -4.39 -7.06
CA LEU A 83 -4.21 -3.59 -6.94
C LEU A 83 -3.65 -3.64 -5.51
N GLY A 84 -4.52 -3.56 -4.50
CA GLY A 84 -4.15 -3.72 -3.10
C GLY A 84 -3.54 -5.10 -2.83
N ASN A 85 -4.17 -6.17 -3.31
CA ASN A 85 -3.68 -7.55 -3.11
C ASN A 85 -2.32 -7.80 -3.79
N VAL A 86 -2.09 -7.18 -4.95
CA VAL A 86 -0.85 -7.33 -5.72
C VAL A 86 0.28 -6.42 -5.20
N SER A 87 -0.03 -5.46 -4.31
CA SER A 87 0.93 -4.44 -3.86
C SER A 87 2.21 -5.01 -3.24
N TYR A 88 2.13 -6.15 -2.55
CA TYR A 88 3.30 -6.82 -1.97
C TYR A 88 4.21 -7.43 -3.04
N SER A 89 3.64 -8.18 -3.98
CA SER A 89 4.35 -8.67 -5.17
C SER A 89 4.97 -7.53 -5.99
N LEU A 90 4.29 -6.39 -6.08
CA LEU A 90 4.82 -5.17 -6.72
C LEU A 90 6.00 -4.59 -5.96
N TYR A 91 5.91 -4.46 -4.64
CA TYR A 91 6.99 -3.97 -3.81
C TYR A 91 8.29 -4.79 -4.00
N LEU A 92 8.18 -6.11 -4.10
CA LEU A 92 9.35 -6.98 -4.27
C LEU A 92 9.91 -6.96 -5.69
N SER A 93 9.06 -6.84 -6.72
CA SER A 93 9.49 -7.05 -8.12
C SER A 93 9.86 -5.77 -8.86
N HIS A 94 9.24 -4.63 -8.55
CA HIS A 94 9.47 -3.38 -9.28
C HIS A 94 10.93 -2.88 -9.30
N PRO A 95 11.78 -3.06 -8.26
CA PRO A 95 13.15 -2.56 -8.32
C PRO A 95 13.98 -3.28 -9.39
N TYR A 96 13.71 -4.56 -9.63
CA TYR A 96 14.39 -5.35 -10.68
C TYR A 96 13.99 -4.88 -12.08
N VAL A 97 12.70 -4.59 -12.29
CA VAL A 97 12.19 -4.08 -13.56
C VAL A 97 12.75 -2.68 -13.85
N LEU A 98 12.78 -1.80 -12.84
CA LEU A 98 13.37 -0.48 -12.97
C LEU A 98 14.88 -0.56 -13.24
N GLN A 99 15.60 -1.45 -12.56
CA GLN A 99 17.03 -1.63 -12.80
C GLN A 99 17.32 -2.14 -14.21
N LEU A 100 16.47 -3.03 -14.75
CA LEU A 100 16.55 -3.44 -16.14
C LEU A 100 16.30 -2.27 -17.10
N ALA A 101 15.26 -1.47 -16.84
CA ALA A 101 14.94 -0.29 -17.66
C ALA A 101 16.10 0.72 -17.69
N VAL A 102 16.76 0.96 -16.54
CA VAL A 102 17.94 1.83 -16.45
C VAL A 102 19.12 1.27 -17.25
N LYS A 103 19.37 -0.05 -17.19
CA LYS A 103 20.46 -0.68 -17.97
C LYS A 103 20.22 -0.65 -19.48
N LEU A 104 18.97 -0.64 -19.91
CA LEU A 104 18.59 -0.54 -21.32
C LEU A 104 18.51 0.92 -21.81
N MET A 105 18.67 1.89 -20.90
CA MET A 105 18.59 3.31 -21.25
C MET A 105 19.85 3.73 -22.01
N PRO A 106 19.72 4.32 -23.21
CA PRO A 106 20.85 4.92 -23.91
C PRO A 106 21.44 6.10 -23.11
N ASP A 107 22.77 6.25 -23.10
CA ASP A 107 23.49 7.31 -22.35
C ASP A 107 23.05 8.74 -22.72
N HIS A 108 22.48 8.92 -23.92
CA HIS A 108 22.04 10.22 -24.46
C HIS A 108 20.51 10.26 -24.66
N ALA A 109 19.77 9.47 -23.89
CA ALA A 109 18.32 9.41 -24.00
C ALA A 109 17.68 10.76 -23.66
N GLY A 110 16.99 11.37 -24.64
CA GLY A 110 16.19 12.56 -24.43
C GLY A 110 14.99 12.28 -23.50
N THR A 111 14.39 13.34 -22.96
CA THR A 111 13.27 13.26 -22.00
C THR A 111 12.12 12.39 -22.48
N ALA A 112 11.77 12.43 -23.77
CA ALA A 112 10.72 11.62 -24.35
C ALA A 112 11.01 10.11 -24.23
N THR A 113 12.25 9.69 -24.48
CA THR A 113 12.69 8.30 -24.33
C THR A 113 12.65 7.86 -22.88
N GLN A 114 13.05 8.72 -21.95
CA GLN A 114 12.99 8.43 -20.51
C GLN A 114 11.55 8.25 -20.02
N VAL A 115 10.63 9.11 -20.46
CA VAL A 115 9.19 9.00 -20.12
C VAL A 115 8.60 7.72 -20.70
N LEU A 116 8.94 7.38 -21.94
CA LEU A 116 8.44 6.17 -22.59
C LEU A 116 8.97 4.89 -21.91
N LEU A 117 10.26 4.83 -21.61
CA LEU A 117 10.88 3.71 -20.88
C LEU A 117 10.36 3.61 -19.45
N GLY A 118 10.19 4.73 -18.75
CA GLY A 118 9.61 4.77 -17.41
C GLY A 118 8.16 4.29 -17.40
N GLY A 119 7.34 4.75 -18.34
CA GLY A 119 5.97 4.29 -18.52
C GLY A 119 5.90 2.78 -18.82
N ALA A 120 6.75 2.30 -19.72
CA ALA A 120 6.86 0.88 -20.03
C ALA A 120 7.30 0.05 -18.81
N ALA A 121 8.27 0.54 -18.03
CA ALA A 121 8.74 -0.12 -16.81
C ALA A 121 7.64 -0.16 -15.73
N CYS A 122 6.84 0.89 -15.58
CA CYS A 122 5.68 0.89 -14.69
C CYS A 122 4.64 -0.16 -15.09
N VAL A 123 4.25 -0.19 -16.37
CA VAL A 123 3.30 -1.19 -16.89
C VAL A 123 3.84 -2.61 -16.71
N LEU A 124 5.12 -2.82 -17.05
CA LEU A 124 5.78 -4.12 -16.90
C LEU A 124 5.87 -4.56 -15.43
N SER A 125 6.17 -3.64 -14.52
CA SER A 125 6.20 -3.92 -13.07
C SER A 125 4.83 -4.37 -12.58
N ILE A 126 3.76 -3.67 -12.95
CA ILE A 126 2.39 -4.04 -12.57
C ILE A 126 2.02 -5.40 -13.16
N ALA A 127 2.28 -5.62 -14.45
CA ALA A 127 1.98 -6.88 -15.12
C ALA A 127 2.71 -8.08 -14.48
N LEU A 128 4.03 -7.95 -14.24
CA LEU A 128 4.83 -8.96 -13.57
C LEU A 128 4.31 -9.25 -12.17
N SER A 129 3.93 -8.22 -11.43
CA SER A 129 3.40 -8.35 -10.07
C SER A 129 2.08 -9.12 -10.04
N ILE A 130 1.19 -8.85 -10.99
CA ILE A 130 -0.08 -9.59 -11.13
C ILE A 130 0.20 -11.07 -11.40
N VAL A 131 1.15 -11.37 -12.29
CA VAL A 131 1.54 -12.76 -12.59
C VAL A 131 2.10 -13.44 -11.34
N LEU A 132 3.04 -12.80 -10.63
CA LEU A 132 3.62 -13.34 -9.40
C LEU A 132 2.57 -13.55 -8.30
N TYR A 133 1.63 -12.62 -8.16
CA TYR A 133 0.54 -12.72 -7.20
C TYR A 133 -0.31 -13.97 -7.46
N PHE A 134 -0.74 -14.20 -8.70
CA PHE A 134 -1.60 -15.35 -9.02
C PHE A 134 -0.84 -16.69 -9.05
N THR A 135 0.46 -16.69 -9.32
CA THR A 135 1.26 -17.92 -9.46
C THR A 135 1.98 -18.36 -8.19
N ILE A 136 2.34 -17.42 -7.32
CA ILE A 136 3.15 -17.70 -6.11
C ILE A 136 2.41 -17.28 -4.85
N GLU A 137 2.05 -15.99 -4.75
CA GLU A 137 1.57 -15.41 -3.50
C GLU A 137 0.21 -15.98 -3.09
N ARG A 138 -0.77 -15.95 -3.99
CA ARG A 138 -2.13 -16.44 -3.72
C ARG A 138 -2.16 -17.94 -3.42
N PRO A 139 -1.47 -18.82 -4.17
CA PRO A 139 -1.35 -20.23 -3.80
C PRO A 139 -0.71 -20.45 -2.42
N ALA A 140 0.35 -19.69 -2.09
CA ALA A 140 0.99 -19.79 -0.79
C ALA A 140 0.07 -19.36 0.36
N GLN A 141 -0.72 -18.30 0.17
CA GLN A 141 -1.74 -17.86 1.13
C GLN A 141 -2.84 -18.91 1.34
N LEU A 142 -3.28 -19.59 0.28
CA LEU A 142 -4.29 -20.64 0.35
C LEU A 142 -3.75 -21.93 0.99
N ALA A 143 -2.47 -22.23 0.83
CA ALA A 143 -1.81 -23.38 1.44
C ALA A 143 -1.49 -23.17 2.93
N ALA A 144 -1.48 -21.92 3.41
CA ALA A 144 -1.21 -21.61 4.81
C ALA A 144 -2.39 -22.07 5.70
N PRO A 145 -2.13 -22.81 6.80
CA PRO A 145 -3.20 -23.26 7.70
C PRO A 145 -3.88 -22.07 8.37
N VAL A 146 -5.21 -22.00 8.27
CA VAL A 146 -6.01 -20.97 8.94
C VAL A 146 -5.96 -21.22 10.46
N PRO A 147 -5.52 -20.24 11.29
CA PRO A 147 -5.58 -20.39 12.74
C PRO A 147 -7.04 -20.50 13.17
N LYS A 148 -7.39 -21.60 13.87
CA LYS A 148 -8.72 -21.75 14.47
C LYS A 148 -8.94 -20.60 15.47
N PRO A 149 -10.11 -19.93 15.46
CA PRO A 149 -10.43 -18.97 16.51
C PRO A 149 -10.43 -19.69 17.86
N GLN A 150 -9.71 -19.11 18.83
CA GLN A 150 -9.75 -19.51 20.25
C GLN A 150 -10.96 -18.86 20.92
#